data_AF-A0A5K7YNN9-F1
#
_entry.id   AF-A0A5K7YNN9-F1
#
_cell.length_a   1.000
_cell.length_b   1.000
_cell.length_c   1.000
_cell.angle_alpha   90.00
_cell.angle_beta   90.00
_cell.angle_gamma   90.00
#
_symmetry.space_group_name_H-M   'P 1'
#
loop_
_entity.id
_entity.type
_entity.pdbx_description
1 polymer ?
#
loop_
_entity_poly.entity_id
_entity_poly.type
_entity_poly.pdbx_seq_one_letter_code
_entity_poly.pdbx_strand_id
1 'polypeptide(L)'
;MKPQSKRHKHSRRTSYIIAKYTVKEGTHRDIIKNIGAGGLFVRTSRKIAEGQPIIIEFPLFRFDNTVKVSGRVVRSDSNGFAVAFDELLESLKSNTGQFPEIVHEINR
;
A
#
# COMPACT_ATOMS: atom_id res chain seq x y z
N MET A 1 6.11 -19.62 -26.68
CA MET A 1 6.68 -18.88 -25.53
C MET A 1 5.70 -17.79 -25.12
N LYS A 2 5.10 -17.86 -23.93
CA LYS A 2 4.28 -16.76 -23.40
C LYS A 2 5.22 -15.70 -22.80
N PRO A 3 5.04 -14.40 -23.05
CA PRO A 3 5.91 -13.40 -22.46
C PRO A 3 5.66 -13.36 -20.94
N GLN A 4 6.70 -13.71 -20.18
CA GLN A 4 6.72 -13.60 -18.74
C GLN A 4 6.64 -12.12 -18.38
N SER A 5 5.49 -11.71 -17.84
CA SER A 5 5.26 -10.31 -17.48
C SER A 5 6.29 -9.89 -16.42
N LYS A 6 7.10 -8.87 -16.74
CA LYS A 6 8.05 -8.21 -15.83
C LYS A 6 7.30 -7.43 -14.73
N ARG A 7 6.29 -8.01 -14.07
CA ARG A 7 5.33 -7.28 -13.22
C ARG A 7 5.66 -7.25 -11.72
N HIS A 8 6.78 -7.83 -11.29
CA HIS A 8 7.19 -7.85 -9.88
C HIS A 8 8.67 -7.48 -9.70
N LYS A 9 9.03 -6.22 -9.96
CA LYS A 9 10.40 -5.73 -9.67
C LYS A 9 10.67 -5.58 -8.17
N HIS A 10 9.63 -5.63 -7.33
CA HIS A 10 9.71 -5.54 -5.87
C HIS A 10 8.83 -6.59 -5.19
N SER A 11 9.39 -7.30 -4.21
CA SER A 11 8.65 -8.25 -3.37
C SER A 11 7.55 -7.52 -2.60
N ARG A 12 6.35 -8.09 -2.55
CA ARG A 12 5.22 -7.59 -1.75
C ARG A 12 5.01 -8.49 -0.55
N ARG A 13 4.71 -7.91 0.61
CA ARG A 13 4.36 -8.66 1.82
C ARG A 13 2.91 -8.47 2.17
N THR A 14 2.26 -9.54 2.62
CA THR A 14 0.93 -9.48 3.21
C THR A 14 0.97 -8.64 4.48
N SER A 15 0.01 -7.75 4.64
CA SER A 15 -0.12 -6.85 5.78
C SER A 15 -1.59 -6.73 6.19
N TYR A 16 -1.82 -6.26 7.42
CA TYR A 16 -3.16 -5.91 7.92
C TYR A 16 -3.05 -4.59 8.69
N ILE A 17 -2.57 -3.56 7.99
CA ILE A 17 -2.34 -2.23 8.56
C ILE A 17 -3.54 -1.34 8.24
N ILE A 18 -4.07 -0.61 9.23
CA ILE A 18 -5.03 0.47 8.97
C ILE A 18 -4.30 1.66 8.37
N ALA A 19 -4.71 2.07 7.19
CA ALA A 19 -4.22 3.28 6.54
C ALA A 19 -5.31 4.33 6.48
N LYS A 20 -4.93 5.59 6.75
CA LYS A 20 -5.72 6.76 6.43
C LYS A 20 -5.33 7.22 5.04
N TYR A 21 -6.29 7.54 4.19
CA TYR A 21 -5.99 8.04 2.86
C TYR A 21 -6.94 9.14 2.43
N THR A 22 -6.43 10.05 1.60
CA THR A 22 -7.17 11.18 1.05
C THR A 22 -7.19 11.09 -0.47
N VAL A 23 -8.39 11.13 -1.02
CA VAL A 23 -8.73 11.17 -2.45
C VAL A 23 -9.66 12.36 -2.69
N LYS A 24 -10.11 12.55 -3.93
CA LYS A 24 -10.99 13.67 -4.32
C LYS A 24 -12.32 13.64 -3.56
N GLU A 25 -12.83 12.45 -3.29
CA GLU A 25 -14.11 12.19 -2.63
C GLU A 25 -14.06 12.40 -1.12
N GLY A 26 -12.86 12.50 -0.54
CA GLY A 26 -12.65 12.75 0.88
C GLY A 26 -11.52 11.93 1.50
N THR A 27 -11.55 11.87 2.83
CA THR A 27 -10.59 11.13 3.63
C THR A 27 -11.24 9.90 4.26
N HIS A 28 -10.58 8.76 4.17
CA HIS A 28 -11.10 7.46 4.60
C HIS A 28 -10.05 6.67 5.36
N ARG A 29 -10.48 5.57 6.02
CA ARG A 29 -9.60 4.61 6.69
C ARG A 29 -9.99 3.20 6.27
N ASP A 30 -9.03 2.43 5.79
CA ASP A 30 -9.24 1.05 5.32
C ASP A 30 -7.94 0.22 5.52
N ILE A 31 -7.97 -1.07 5.15
CA ILE A 31 -6.89 -2.02 5.46
C ILE A 31 -5.94 -2.17 4.26
N ILE A 32 -4.64 -1.96 4.46
CA ILE A 32 -3.60 -2.37 3.50
C ILE A 32 -3.41 -3.88 3.60
N LYS A 33 -3.68 -4.61 2.51
CA LYS A 33 -3.50 -6.07 2.42
C LYS A 33 -2.12 -6.51 1.97
N ASN A 34 -1.47 -5.71 1.14
CA ASN A 34 -0.08 -5.93 0.81
C ASN A 34 0.63 -4.61 0.51
N ILE A 35 1.92 -4.58 0.81
CA ILE A 35 2.80 -3.43 0.59
C ILE A 35 4.17 -3.88 0.09
N GLY A 36 4.80 -3.05 -0.73
CA GLY A 36 6.19 -3.15 -1.12
C GLY A 36 6.75 -1.76 -1.44
N ALA A 37 8.04 -1.68 -1.77
CA ALA A 37 8.73 -0.41 -2.00
C ALA A 37 8.09 0.48 -3.09
N GLY A 38 7.41 -0.10 -4.08
CA GLY A 38 6.79 0.65 -5.18
C GLY A 38 5.29 0.86 -5.08
N GLY A 39 4.64 0.37 -4.02
CA GLY A 39 3.19 0.50 -3.91
C GLY A 39 2.53 -0.47 -2.94
N LEU A 40 1.21 -0.36 -2.86
CA LEU A 40 0.38 -1.12 -1.93
C LEU A 40 -0.98 -1.48 -2.53
N PHE A 41 -1.72 -2.34 -1.83
CA PHE A 41 -3.12 -2.63 -2.11
C PHE A 41 -3.98 -2.39 -0.88
N VAL A 42 -4.99 -1.54 -1.01
CA VAL A 42 -5.99 -1.25 0.02
C VAL A 42 -7.22 -2.10 -0.26
N ARG A 43 -7.67 -2.88 0.74
CA ARG A 43 -8.95 -3.59 0.69
C ARG A 43 -10.06 -2.68 1.21
N THR A 44 -11.04 -2.45 0.36
CA THR A 44 -12.21 -1.62 0.66
C THR A 44 -13.34 -2.01 -0.30
N SER A 45 -14.59 -1.67 0.04
CA SER A 45 -15.72 -1.74 -0.90
C SER A 45 -15.87 -0.46 -1.73
N ARG A 46 -15.08 0.58 -1.43
CA ARG A 46 -15.12 1.87 -2.13
C ARG A 46 -14.51 1.75 -3.52
N LYS A 47 -15.20 2.33 -4.50
CA LYS A 47 -14.70 2.44 -5.88
C LYS A 47 -13.94 3.76 -6.01
N ILE A 48 -12.61 3.67 -6.01
CA ILE A 48 -11.74 4.83 -6.29
C ILE A 48 -11.33 4.76 -7.76
N ALA A 49 -11.32 5.90 -8.46
CA ALA A 49 -11.05 5.93 -9.89
C ALA A 49 -9.58 5.64 -10.22
N GLU A 50 -9.32 4.89 -11.29
CA GLU A 50 -7.97 4.71 -11.81
C GLU A 50 -7.39 6.03 -12.33
N GLY A 51 -6.08 6.23 -12.15
CA GLY A 51 -5.36 7.47 -12.47
C GLY A 51 -5.46 8.57 -11.40
N GLN A 52 -6.35 8.40 -10.42
CA GLN A 52 -6.59 9.41 -9.39
C GLN A 52 -5.38 9.53 -8.44
N PRO A 53 -4.94 10.77 -8.12
CA PRO A 53 -3.91 10.99 -7.12
C PRO A 53 -4.46 10.65 -5.72
N ILE A 54 -3.57 10.13 -4.88
CA ILE A 54 -3.91 9.72 -3.52
C ILE A 54 -2.75 10.02 -2.58
N ILE A 55 -3.08 10.43 -1.35
CA ILE A 55 -2.14 10.52 -0.24
C ILE A 55 -2.53 9.46 0.78
N ILE A 56 -1.59 8.62 1.20
CA ILE A 56 -1.80 7.53 2.15
C ILE A 56 -0.85 7.68 3.33
N GLU A 57 -1.39 7.45 4.52
CA GLU A 57 -0.71 7.53 5.80
C GLU A 57 -0.97 6.25 6.60
N PHE A 58 0.08 5.60 7.11
CA PHE A 58 -0.03 4.36 7.88
C PHE A 58 1.17 4.15 8.80
N PRO A 59 1.01 3.46 9.95
CA PRO A 59 2.13 3.09 10.79
C PRO A 59 2.99 2.03 10.10
N LEU A 60 4.31 2.20 10.13
CA LEU A 60 5.28 1.27 9.59
C LEU A 60 6.30 0.90 10.68
N PHE A 61 6.49 -0.41 10.92
CA PHE A 61 7.39 -1.01 11.92
C PHE A 61 6.99 -0.83 13.39
N ARG A 62 6.54 0.37 13.77
CA ARG A 62 6.06 0.69 15.12
C ARG A 62 4.91 1.69 15.02
N PHE A 63 4.04 1.72 16.04
CA PHE A 63 2.87 2.60 16.05
C PHE A 63 3.20 4.10 16.03
N ASP A 64 4.35 4.48 16.58
CA ASP A 64 4.85 5.85 16.65
C ASP A 64 5.48 6.33 15.33
N ASN A 65 5.86 5.40 14.45
CA ASN A 65 6.44 5.72 13.15
C ASN A 65 5.38 5.63 12.05
N THR A 66 4.73 6.77 11.79
CA THR A 66 3.76 6.89 10.71
C THR A 66 4.44 7.39 9.44
N VAL A 67 4.25 6.64 8.35
CA VAL A 67 4.74 6.98 7.03
C VAL A 67 3.60 7.61 6.23
N LYS A 68 3.90 8.72 5.55
CA LYS A 68 3.00 9.38 4.60
C LYS A 68 3.60 9.34 3.21
N VAL A 69 2.87 8.78 2.25
CA VAL A 69 3.30 8.66 0.83
C VAL A 69 2.24 9.23 -0.10
N SER A 70 2.69 9.80 -1.21
CA SER A 70 1.84 10.13 -2.35
C SER A 70 1.94 9.05 -3.43
N GLY A 71 0.90 8.95 -4.25
CA GLY A 71 0.88 8.03 -5.37
C GLY A 71 -0.35 8.21 -6.24
N ARG A 72 -0.56 7.23 -7.12
CA ARG A 72 -1.75 7.13 -7.98
C ARG A 72 -2.40 5.78 -7.88
N VAL A 73 -3.72 5.78 -7.98
CA VAL A 73 -4.49 4.56 -8.16
C VAL A 73 -4.22 4.00 -9.55
N VAL A 74 -3.64 2.80 -9.63
CA VAL A 74 -3.26 2.16 -10.90
C VAL A 74 -4.14 0.99 -11.28
N ARG A 75 -5.03 0.57 -10.36
CA ARG A 75 -6.01 -0.50 -10.57
C ARG A 75 -7.10 -0.38 -9.53
N SER A 76 -8.35 -0.56 -9.94
CA SER A 76 -9.51 -0.60 -9.04
C SER A 76 -10.36 -1.83 -9.34
N ASP A 77 -10.74 -2.59 -8.31
CA ASP A 77 -11.60 -3.76 -8.42
C ASP A 77 -12.65 -3.80 -7.30
N SER A 78 -13.52 -4.82 -7.31
CA SER A 78 -14.60 -4.96 -6.31
C SER A 78 -14.10 -5.17 -4.88
N ASN A 79 -12.83 -5.55 -4.71
CA ASN A 79 -12.22 -5.87 -3.42
C ASN A 79 -11.24 -4.79 -2.94
N GLY A 80 -11.07 -3.70 -3.71
CA GLY A 80 -10.24 -2.57 -3.34
C GLY A 80 -9.45 -1.99 -4.50
N PHE A 81 -8.34 -1.32 -4.19
CA PHE A 81 -7.55 -0.63 -5.20
C PHE A 81 -6.04 -0.75 -4.94
N ALA A 82 -5.27 -0.74 -6.02
CA ALA A 82 -3.81 -0.73 -5.99
C ALA A 82 -3.29 0.69 -6.20
N VAL A 83 -2.28 1.04 -5.42
CA VAL A 83 -1.57 2.32 -5.50
C VAL A 83 -0.14 2.07 -5.92
N ALA A 84 0.32 2.82 -6.93
CA ALA A 84 1.74 2.98 -7.20
C ALA A 84 2.21 4.26 -6.51
N PHE A 85 3.31 4.18 -5.76
CA PHE A 85 3.90 5.37 -5.14
C PHE A 85 4.58 6.24 -6.19
N ASP A 86 4.55 7.55 -5.99
CA ASP A 86 5.28 8.49 -6.87
C ASP A 86 6.79 8.29 -6.71
N GLU A 87 7.24 8.02 -5.48
CA GLU A 87 8.63 7.69 -5.13
C GLU A 87 8.71 6.33 -4.44
N LEU A 88 9.83 5.63 -4.61
CA LEU A 88 10.05 4.36 -3.91
C LEU A 88 10.17 4.61 -2.41
N LEU A 89 9.47 3.79 -1.63
CA LEU A 89 9.59 3.81 -0.18
C LEU A 89 10.87 3.06 0.22
N GLU A 90 11.96 3.81 0.40
CA GLU A 90 13.30 3.31 0.73
C GLU A 90 13.31 2.39 1.95
N SER A 91 12.48 2.68 2.96
CA SER A 91 12.36 1.86 4.16
C SER A 91 11.87 0.43 3.89
N LEU A 92 11.23 0.20 2.73
CA LEU A 92 10.79 -1.12 2.28
C LEU A 92 11.71 -1.72 1.20
N LYS A 93 12.79 -1.04 0.82
CA LYS A 93 13.81 -1.63 -0.04
C LYS A 93 14.52 -2.74 0.73
N SER A 94 14.38 -3.96 0.23
CA SER A 94 14.98 -5.14 0.84
C SER A 94 16.49 -5.12 0.61
N ASN A 95 17.28 -4.74 1.63
CA ASN A 95 18.69 -5.10 1.69
C ASN A 95 18.97 -6.35 2.54
N THR A 96 17.99 -6.85 3.31
CA THR A 96 18.26 -7.96 4.27
C THR A 96 17.11 -8.92 4.54
N GLY A 97 15.99 -8.85 3.81
CA GLY A 97 14.92 -9.87 3.93
C GLY A 97 14.18 -9.92 5.27
N GLN A 98 14.57 -9.14 6.29
CA GLN A 98 13.81 -8.94 7.53
C GLN A 98 13.04 -7.62 7.45
N PHE A 99 11.73 -7.70 7.23
CA PHE A 99 10.86 -6.59 7.59
C PHE A 99 10.74 -6.60 9.12
N PRO A 100 10.78 -5.43 9.77
CA PRO A 100 10.34 -5.28 11.15
C PRO A 100 8.89 -5.76 11.30
N GLU A 101 8.58 -6.26 12.48
CA GLU A 101 7.26 -6.77 12.86
C GLU A 101 6.16 -5.80 12.42
N ILE A 102 5.30 -6.27 11.51
CA ILE A 102 4.16 -5.49 11.03
C ILE A 102 3.12 -5.55 12.14
N VAL A 103 2.70 -4.39 12.62
CA VAL A 103 1.54 -4.30 13.51
C VAL A 103 0.31 -4.87 12.79
N HIS A 104 -0.28 -5.90 13.39
CA HIS A 104 -1.57 -6.44 12.98
C HIS A 104 -2.64 -6.00 13.99
N GLU A 105 -3.76 -5.46 13.51
CA GLU A 105 -4.89 -5.04 14.36
C GLU A 105 -5.51 -6.21 15.16
N ILE A 106 -5.33 -7.45 14.70
CA ILE A 106 -5.77 -8.69 15.38
C ILE A 106 -4.99 -9.01 16.67
N ASN A 107 -3.92 -8.29 16.99
CA ASN A 107 -3.18 -8.45 18.25
C ASN A 107 -3.73 -7.55 19.39
N ARG A 108 -4.96 -7.04 19.25
CA ARG A 108 -5.67 -6.27 20.27
C ARG A 108 -6.73 -7.11 20.96
#